data_AF-A0A1I1L1Y5-F1
#
_entry.id   AF-A0A1I1L1Y5-F1
#
_cell.length_a   1.000
_cell.length_b   1.000
_cell.length_c   1.000
_cell.angle_alpha   90.00
_cell.angle_beta   90.00
_cell.angle_gamma   90.00
#
_symmetry.space_group_name_H-M   'P 1'
#
loop_
_entity.id
_entity.type
_entity.pdbx_description
1 polymer ?
#
loop_
_entity_poly.entity_id
_entity_poly.type
_entity_poly.pdbx_seq_one_letter_code
_entity_poly.pdbx_strand_id
1 'polypeptide(L)'
;MKQMIHFLVKHKFLGLFILCGILLISQKNYAQEFGNQGEGHVMIKTYMSFQPFTPINNKEPSVNYDFYIKEYQVLRAPFEKEEVHDPPETVTMHRGYNEADAAEDVQIKFSFTAKVVQPKYIINLKKSEVSVIKNKKDSVLFYREDLKENKEDFFYRYFYHKENKNTIQYQEDSTRLIAGRLCKKGWFYLNRTEENGNSNKKVRFWYSKETSQLISPLNHLFKSDFPFQVFAVSLPIDTVKKGYLNFMVDLFEEEPVKVEKFDLPKKKMEVDRKTWQEMWH
;
A
#
# COMPACT_ATOMS: atom_id res chain seq x y z
N MET A 1 -11.19 -14.39 -47.87
CA MET A 1 -11.08 -15.17 -46.60
C MET A 1 -10.79 -16.66 -46.81
N LYS A 2 -11.60 -17.42 -47.58
CA LYS A 2 -11.37 -18.87 -47.79
C LYS A 2 -10.02 -19.23 -48.43
N GLN A 3 -9.53 -18.44 -49.39
CA GLN A 3 -8.22 -18.67 -50.03
C GLN A 3 -7.02 -18.45 -49.10
N MET A 4 -7.13 -17.50 -48.15
CA MET A 4 -6.08 -17.20 -47.19
C MET A 4 -5.92 -18.32 -46.15
N ILE A 5 -7.04 -18.91 -45.72
CA ILE A 5 -7.05 -20.05 -44.80
C ILE A 5 -6.43 -21.28 -45.47
N HIS A 6 -6.73 -21.52 -46.75
CA HIS A 6 -6.16 -22.64 -47.51
C HIS A 6 -4.64 -22.52 -47.67
N PHE A 7 -4.13 -21.29 -47.90
CA PHE A 7 -2.70 -21.01 -47.98
C PHE A 7 -1.98 -21.27 -46.64
N LEU A 8 -2.56 -20.83 -45.52
CA LEU A 8 -2.01 -21.01 -44.17
C LEU A 8 -1.97 -22.49 -43.73
N VAL A 9 -2.97 -23.29 -44.10
CA VAL A 9 -3.02 -24.73 -43.82
C VAL A 9 -1.96 -25.48 -44.63
N LYS A 10 -1.79 -25.14 -45.92
CA LYS A 10 -0.88 -25.83 -46.85
C LYS A 10 0.59 -25.66 -46.49
N HIS A 11 0.97 -24.53 -45.88
CA HIS A 11 2.36 -24.20 -45.56
C HIS A 11 2.76 -24.43 -44.10
N LYS A 12 1.98 -25.17 -43.29
CA LYS A 12 2.23 -25.42 -41.85
C LYS A 12 2.34 -24.14 -40.99
N PHE A 13 2.05 -22.95 -41.53
CA PHE A 13 2.08 -21.68 -40.80
C PHE A 13 0.91 -21.50 -39.85
N LEU A 14 -0.17 -22.28 -40.00
CA LEU A 14 -1.30 -22.23 -39.06
C LEU A 14 -0.86 -22.51 -37.61
N GLY A 15 0.07 -23.47 -37.41
CA GLY A 15 0.63 -23.76 -36.09
C GLY A 15 1.46 -22.59 -35.55
N LEU A 16 2.25 -21.93 -36.39
CA LEU A 16 3.03 -20.75 -36.02
C LEU A 16 2.12 -19.54 -35.72
N PHE A 17 1.04 -19.35 -36.47
CA PHE A 17 0.05 -18.29 -36.24
C PHE A 17 -0.74 -18.50 -34.95
N ILE A 18 -1.12 -19.75 -34.66
CA ILE A 18 -1.77 -20.11 -33.39
C ILE A 18 -0.77 -19.94 -32.24
N LEU A 19 0.49 -20.36 -32.39
CA LEU A 19 1.52 -20.18 -31.37
C LEU A 19 1.82 -18.69 -31.13
N CYS A 20 1.95 -17.87 -32.18
CA CYS A 20 2.10 -16.42 -32.07
C CYS A 20 0.86 -15.77 -31.48
N GLY A 21 -0.35 -16.23 -31.81
CA GLY A 21 -1.60 -15.78 -31.20
C GLY A 21 -1.67 -16.12 -29.72
N ILE A 22 -1.30 -17.34 -29.34
CA ILE A 22 -1.22 -17.79 -27.93
C ILE A 22 -0.11 -17.03 -27.20
N LEU A 23 1.05 -16.76 -27.83
CA LEU A 23 2.13 -15.97 -27.26
C LEU A 23 1.76 -14.49 -27.10
N LEU A 24 1.01 -13.92 -28.05
CA LEU A 24 0.46 -12.56 -27.99
C LEU A 24 -0.67 -12.45 -26.95
N ILE A 25 -1.47 -13.51 -26.76
CA ILE A 25 -2.47 -13.60 -25.70
C ILE A 25 -1.79 -13.85 -24.34
N SER A 26 -0.70 -14.61 -24.27
CA SER A 26 0.06 -14.84 -23.04
C SER A 26 0.94 -13.65 -22.64
N GLN A 27 1.28 -12.78 -23.60
CA GLN A 27 1.90 -11.47 -23.32
C GLN A 27 0.89 -10.44 -22.79
N LYS A 28 -0.41 -10.76 -22.75
CA LYS A 28 -1.43 -9.96 -22.03
C LYS A 28 -1.58 -10.34 -20.56
N ASN A 29 -0.55 -10.92 -19.95
CA ASN A 29 -0.32 -10.69 -18.52
C ASN A 29 0.06 -9.22 -18.40
N TYR A 30 -0.96 -8.37 -18.24
CA TYR A 30 -0.93 -6.95 -18.00
C TYR A 30 0.44 -6.48 -17.53
N ALA A 31 1.26 -6.07 -18.48
CA ALA A 31 2.41 -5.25 -18.19
C ALA A 31 1.89 -4.10 -17.34
N GLN A 32 2.41 -3.97 -16.13
CA GLN A 32 2.10 -2.91 -15.17
C GLN A 32 2.68 -1.58 -15.67
N GLU A 33 2.54 -1.27 -16.95
CA GLU A 33 2.88 0.00 -17.55
C GLU A 33 1.69 0.94 -17.40
N PHE A 34 1.78 1.90 -16.47
CA PHE A 34 0.98 3.13 -16.36
C PHE A 34 -0.46 3.04 -16.93
N GLY A 35 -1.19 2.00 -16.50
CA GLY A 35 -2.41 1.51 -17.13
C GLY A 35 -3.54 1.29 -16.14
N ASN A 36 -4.74 1.11 -16.69
CA ASN A 36 -5.98 0.81 -15.98
C ASN A 36 -5.74 -0.26 -14.89
N GLN A 37 -5.94 0.10 -13.63
CA GLN A 37 -5.77 -0.76 -12.45
C GLN A 37 -7.00 -1.63 -12.16
N GLY A 38 -7.94 -1.70 -13.10
CA GLY A 38 -9.27 -2.26 -12.90
C GLY A 38 -10.19 -1.33 -12.11
N GLU A 39 -11.29 -1.89 -11.63
CA GLU A 39 -12.21 -1.23 -10.72
C GLU A 39 -12.47 -2.12 -9.52
N GLY A 40 -12.49 -1.53 -8.32
CA GLY A 40 -12.76 -2.29 -7.10
C GLY A 40 -12.39 -1.61 -5.80
N HIS A 41 -12.53 -2.36 -4.71
CA HIS A 41 -12.19 -1.96 -3.35
C HIS A 41 -11.14 -2.92 -2.78
N VAL A 42 -10.02 -2.35 -2.32
CA VAL A 42 -8.96 -3.09 -1.64
C VAL A 42 -8.76 -2.50 -0.25
N MET A 43 -8.86 -3.32 0.79
CA MET A 43 -8.49 -2.94 2.15
C MET A 43 -7.14 -3.59 2.50
N ILE A 44 -6.17 -2.77 2.86
CA ILE A 44 -4.85 -3.22 3.30
C ILE A 44 -4.74 -2.99 4.81
N LYS A 45 -4.47 -4.05 5.56
CA LYS A 45 -4.14 -3.99 6.99
C LYS A 45 -2.62 -3.94 7.16
N THR A 46 -2.15 -3.03 8.01
CA THR A 46 -0.74 -2.85 8.35
C THR A 46 -0.51 -3.08 9.82
N TYR A 47 0.59 -3.76 10.14
CA TYR A 47 1.00 -4.04 11.52
C TYR A 47 2.50 -4.34 11.62
N MET A 48 3.06 -4.11 12.80
CA MET A 48 4.46 -4.42 13.12
C MET A 48 4.56 -5.77 13.83
N SER A 49 5.64 -6.51 13.60
CA SER A 49 5.90 -7.77 14.30
C SER A 49 7.39 -8.09 14.37
N PHE A 50 7.79 -9.00 15.27
CA PHE A 50 9.18 -9.47 15.34
C PHE A 50 9.55 -10.49 14.24
N GLN A 51 8.55 -11.12 13.63
CA GLN A 51 8.70 -12.13 12.59
C GLN A 51 7.79 -11.82 11.40
N PRO A 52 8.21 -12.12 10.16
CA PRO A 52 7.46 -11.73 8.97
C PRO A 52 6.13 -12.49 8.87
N PHE A 53 5.05 -11.77 8.61
CA PHE A 53 3.68 -12.31 8.48
C PHE A 53 3.13 -13.04 9.69
N THR A 54 3.73 -12.88 10.87
CA THR A 54 3.17 -13.39 12.12
C THR A 54 1.88 -12.62 12.39
N PRO A 55 0.72 -13.29 12.51
CA PRO A 55 -0.54 -12.62 12.79
C PRO A 55 -0.45 -11.82 14.10
N ILE A 56 -1.11 -10.69 14.10
CA ILE A 56 -1.38 -9.92 15.32
C ILE A 56 -2.17 -10.82 16.26
N ASN A 57 -1.65 -11.12 17.44
CA ASN A 57 -2.55 -11.45 18.56
C ASN A 57 -3.36 -10.18 18.84
N ASN A 58 -4.68 -10.26 19.08
CA ASN A 58 -5.66 -9.14 19.23
C ASN A 58 -5.26 -7.90 20.08
N LYS A 59 -4.06 -7.87 20.65
CA LYS A 59 -3.45 -6.80 21.43
C LYS A 59 -2.58 -5.81 20.63
N GLU A 60 -2.07 -6.14 19.43
CA GLU A 60 -1.22 -5.18 18.69
C GLU A 60 -2.06 -4.22 17.82
N PRO A 61 -1.73 -2.92 17.79
CA PRO A 61 -2.45 -1.96 16.97
C PRO A 61 -2.20 -2.22 15.48
N SER A 62 -3.28 -2.37 14.71
CA SER A 62 -3.25 -2.34 13.24
C SER A 62 -3.81 -1.04 12.68
N VAL A 63 -3.38 -0.68 11.48
CA VAL A 63 -3.93 0.42 10.67
C VAL A 63 -4.53 -0.16 9.41
N ASN A 64 -5.75 0.24 9.06
CA ASN A 64 -6.41 -0.17 7.83
C ASN A 64 -6.37 0.96 6.81
N TYR A 65 -6.10 0.62 5.56
CA TYR A 65 -6.07 1.53 4.43
C TYR A 65 -7.11 1.08 3.42
N ASP A 66 -8.12 1.90 3.20
CA ASP A 66 -9.19 1.66 2.24
C ASP A 66 -8.89 2.34 0.91
N PHE A 67 -8.71 1.52 -0.12
CA PHE A 67 -8.45 1.96 -1.49
C PHE A 67 -9.64 1.65 -2.39
N TYR A 68 -10.21 2.69 -2.98
CA TYR A 68 -11.17 2.57 -4.06
C TYR A 68 -10.45 2.87 -5.37
N ILE A 69 -10.46 1.90 -6.28
CA ILE A 69 -9.73 1.98 -7.54
C ILE A 69 -10.74 2.08 -8.66
N LYS A 70 -10.52 3.06 -9.54
CA LYS A 70 -11.27 3.23 -10.78
C LYS A 70 -10.33 3.57 -11.90
N GLU A 71 -10.01 2.57 -12.71
CA GLU A 71 -9.06 2.65 -13.80
C GLU A 71 -7.71 3.23 -13.35
N TYR A 72 -7.40 4.46 -13.71
CA TYR A 72 -6.15 5.16 -13.37
C TYR A 72 -6.28 6.05 -12.13
N GLN A 73 -7.47 6.09 -11.50
CA GLN A 73 -7.71 6.87 -10.30
C GLN A 73 -7.76 5.96 -9.08
N VAL A 74 -7.06 6.37 -8.03
CA VAL A 74 -7.05 5.66 -6.74
C VAL A 74 -7.44 6.62 -5.66
N LEU A 75 -8.56 6.35 -5.00
CA LEU A 75 -9.01 7.08 -3.83
C LEU A 75 -8.57 6.31 -2.59
N ARG A 76 -7.77 6.95 -1.73
CA ARG A 76 -7.51 6.48 -0.37
C ARG A 76 -8.46 7.19 0.58
N ALA A 77 -9.37 6.44 1.18
CA ALA A 77 -10.30 6.98 2.17
C ALA A 77 -9.55 7.39 3.45
N PRO A 78 -10.05 8.40 4.18
CA PRO A 78 -9.41 8.84 5.41
C PRO A 78 -9.45 7.72 6.45
N PHE A 79 -8.37 7.61 7.22
CA PHE A 79 -8.34 6.77 8.41
C PHE A 79 -8.45 7.70 9.62
N GLU A 80 -9.56 7.59 10.34
CA GLU A 80 -9.74 8.20 11.65
C GLU A 80 -9.94 7.07 12.65
N LYS A 81 -8.93 6.82 13.48
CA LYS A 81 -9.13 6.02 14.70
C LYS A 81 -9.60 6.96 15.80
N GLU A 82 -10.71 6.58 16.45
CA GLU A 82 -11.12 7.18 17.72
C GLU A 82 -10.01 7.01 18.77
N GLU A 83 -10.00 7.96 19.69
CA GLU A 83 -9.00 8.21 20.72
C GLU A 83 -8.51 6.92 21.40
N VAL A 84 -7.22 6.62 21.27
CA VAL A 84 -6.57 5.69 22.18
C VAL A 84 -6.27 6.48 23.44
N HIS A 85 -7.12 6.33 24.46
CA HIS A 85 -6.76 6.73 25.81
C HIS A 85 -5.69 5.75 26.29
N ASP A 86 -4.41 6.15 26.23
CA ASP A 86 -3.41 5.47 27.03
C ASP A 86 -3.82 5.63 28.51
N PRO A 87 -3.84 4.53 29.30
CA PRO A 87 -4.08 4.66 30.73
C PRO A 87 -3.02 5.61 31.32
N PRO A 88 -3.40 6.54 32.21
CA PRO A 88 -2.47 7.52 32.73
C PRO A 88 -1.28 6.82 33.39
N GLU A 89 -0.07 7.06 32.88
CA GLU A 89 1.14 6.63 33.56
C GLU A 89 1.26 7.45 34.85
N THR A 90 1.02 6.81 36.00
CA THR A 90 1.35 7.39 37.30
C THR A 90 2.87 7.39 37.46
N VAL A 91 3.51 8.50 37.11
CA VAL A 91 4.92 8.74 37.43
C VAL A 91 4.99 9.25 38.87
N THR A 92 5.28 8.36 39.81
CA THR A 92 5.63 8.76 41.19
C THR A 92 7.04 9.36 41.17
N MET A 93 7.16 10.68 41.09
CA MET A 93 8.44 11.34 41.28
C MET A 93 8.80 11.33 42.76
N HIS A 94 9.69 10.43 43.18
CA HIS A 94 10.36 10.55 44.48
C HIS A 94 11.38 11.70 44.41
N ARG A 95 10.93 12.93 44.67
CA ARG A 95 11.84 14.01 45.07
C ARG A 95 12.28 13.71 46.49
N GLY A 96 13.53 13.27 46.66
CA GLY A 96 14.18 13.28 47.96
C GLY A 96 14.33 14.72 48.44
N TYR A 97 13.48 15.14 49.36
CA TYR A 97 13.75 16.26 50.28
C TYR A 97 13.01 15.97 51.59
N ASN A 98 13.75 16.17 52.69
CA ASN A 98 13.40 15.77 54.05
C ASN A 98 12.13 16.46 54.61
N GLU A 99 11.37 15.67 55.37
CA GLU A 99 10.47 15.94 56.52
C GLU A 99 10.19 17.41 56.92
N ALA A 100 9.00 17.80 57.37
CA ALA A 100 7.77 17.08 57.69
C ALA A 100 6.70 18.16 57.82
N ASP A 101 5.72 18.19 56.92
CA ASP A 101 4.43 18.85 57.11
C ASP A 101 3.47 18.29 56.07
N ALA A 102 2.30 17.83 56.53
CA ALA A 102 1.25 17.30 55.69
C ALA A 102 0.74 18.39 54.72
N ALA A 103 1.02 18.23 53.44
CA ALA A 103 0.34 18.94 52.36
C ALA A 103 0.19 17.98 51.19
N GLU A 104 -1.01 17.41 51.11
CA GLU A 104 -1.65 16.70 49.99
C GLU A 104 -0.73 16.16 48.90
N ASP A 105 -0.69 14.83 48.75
CA ASP A 105 -0.15 14.15 47.58
C ASP A 105 -0.83 14.66 46.30
N VAL A 106 -0.29 15.70 45.68
CA VAL A 106 -0.75 16.20 44.38
C VAL A 106 -0.30 15.19 43.32
N GLN A 107 -1.16 14.21 43.04
CA GLN A 107 -1.00 13.31 41.89
C GLN A 107 -1.30 14.06 40.59
N ILE A 108 -0.27 14.55 39.92
CA ILE A 108 -0.40 15.10 38.56
C ILE A 108 -0.43 13.94 37.57
N LYS A 109 -1.61 13.61 37.03
CA LYS A 109 -1.76 12.66 35.92
C LYS A 109 -1.56 13.39 34.60
N PHE A 110 -0.48 13.07 33.89
CA PHE A 110 -0.32 13.47 32.49
C PHE A 110 -0.88 12.35 31.61
N SER A 111 -1.86 12.66 30.77
CA SER A 111 -2.29 11.78 29.69
C SER A 111 -1.89 12.43 28.37
N PHE A 112 -1.12 11.71 27.55
CA PHE A 112 -0.87 12.11 26.17
C PHE A 112 -1.88 11.43 25.27
N THR A 113 -2.62 12.21 24.48
CA THR A 113 -3.51 11.70 23.45
C THR A 113 -2.89 11.98 22.09
N ALA A 114 -2.49 10.92 21.39
CA ALA A 114 -1.99 11.03 20.02
C ALA A 114 -3.08 10.63 19.03
N LYS A 115 -3.62 11.59 18.27
CA LYS A 115 -4.54 11.33 17.17
C LYS A 115 -3.75 11.15 15.87
N VAL A 116 -3.76 9.95 15.31
CA VAL A 116 -3.21 9.72 13.96
C VAL A 116 -4.29 10.10 12.95
N VAL A 117 -4.10 11.22 12.24
CA VAL A 117 -4.97 11.60 11.13
C VAL A 117 -4.25 11.34 9.82
N GLN A 118 -4.79 10.42 9.02
CA GLN A 118 -4.31 10.20 7.67
C GLN A 118 -5.27 10.86 6.67
N PRO A 119 -4.79 11.81 5.85
CA PRO A 119 -5.68 12.58 4.99
C PRO A 119 -6.26 11.72 3.87
N LYS A 120 -7.50 12.05 3.46
CA LYS A 120 -8.09 11.57 2.21
C LYS A 120 -7.25 12.08 1.06
N TYR A 121 -6.94 11.24 0.08
CA TYR A 121 -6.32 11.69 -1.17
C TYR A 121 -6.81 10.91 -2.37
N ILE A 122 -6.71 11.54 -3.55
CA ILE A 122 -6.95 10.91 -4.84
C ILE A 122 -5.66 10.97 -5.64
N ILE A 123 -5.20 9.80 -6.10
CA ILE A 123 -4.07 9.66 -7.02
C ILE A 123 -4.62 9.56 -8.43
N ASN A 124 -4.06 10.32 -9.36
CA ASN A 124 -4.24 10.13 -10.79
C ASN A 124 -2.95 9.53 -11.36
N LEU A 125 -2.91 8.22 -11.57
CA LEU A 125 -1.72 7.51 -12.05
C LEU A 125 -1.31 7.94 -13.46
N LYS A 126 -2.30 8.25 -14.31
CA LYS A 126 -2.08 8.73 -15.69
C LYS A 126 -1.35 10.08 -15.72
N LYS A 127 -1.68 10.97 -14.79
CA LYS A 127 -1.04 12.29 -14.64
C LYS A 127 0.11 12.29 -13.65
N SER A 128 0.22 11.23 -12.84
CA SER A 128 1.17 11.12 -11.74
C SER A 128 1.11 12.25 -10.74
N GLU A 129 -0.12 12.58 -10.38
CA GLU A 129 -0.48 13.68 -9.50
C GLU A 129 -1.27 13.13 -8.31
N VAL A 130 -1.01 13.64 -7.11
CA VAL A 130 -1.79 13.36 -5.90
C VAL A 130 -2.53 14.62 -5.50
N SER A 131 -3.84 14.50 -5.29
CA SER A 131 -4.68 15.54 -4.70
C SER A 131 -5.04 15.15 -3.28
N VAL A 132 -4.47 15.85 -2.29
CA VAL A 132 -4.76 15.61 -0.87
C VAL A 132 -5.91 16.52 -0.44
N ILE A 133 -6.92 15.95 0.22
CA ILE A 133 -8.26 16.53 0.34
C ILE A 133 -8.65 16.65 1.82
N LYS A 134 -9.17 17.82 2.20
CA LYS A 134 -9.75 18.09 3.52
C LYS A 134 -11.13 18.71 3.35
N ASN A 135 -12.12 18.04 3.90
CA ASN A 135 -13.47 18.56 3.97
C ASN A 135 -13.57 19.62 5.07
N LYS A 136 -14.13 20.78 4.75
CA LYS A 136 -14.42 21.88 5.68
C LYS A 136 -15.86 22.33 5.48
N LYS A 137 -16.79 21.84 6.32
CA LYS A 137 -18.23 22.12 6.28
C LYS A 137 -18.79 22.19 4.85
N ASP A 138 -18.84 23.38 4.25
CA ASP A 138 -19.41 23.64 2.92
C ASP A 138 -18.37 23.77 1.78
N SER A 139 -17.11 23.41 2.03
CA SER A 139 -16.00 23.58 1.11
C SER A 139 -15.00 22.43 1.22
N VAL A 140 -14.21 22.25 0.16
CA VAL A 140 -13.04 21.38 0.20
C VAL A 140 -11.80 22.18 -0.07
N LEU A 141 -10.83 21.99 0.82
CA LEU A 141 -9.46 22.44 0.62
C LEU A 141 -8.68 21.26 0.05
N PHE A 142 -7.84 21.53 -0.93
CA PHE A 142 -6.92 20.53 -1.42
C PHE A 142 -5.61 21.18 -1.85
N TYR A 143 -4.55 20.39 -1.87
CA TYR A 143 -3.32 20.75 -2.58
C TYR A 143 -2.96 19.61 -3.52
N ARG A 144 -2.19 19.92 -4.56
CA ARG A 144 -1.67 18.94 -5.50
C ARG A 144 -0.16 18.89 -5.46
N GLU A 145 0.39 17.71 -5.64
CA GLU A 145 1.83 17.50 -5.82
C GLU A 145 2.10 16.30 -6.73
N ASP A 146 3.34 16.19 -7.18
CA ASP A 146 3.80 15.01 -7.93
C ASP A 146 3.74 13.76 -7.02
N LEU A 147 3.31 12.63 -7.58
CA LEU A 147 3.22 11.36 -6.86
C LEU A 147 4.54 10.93 -6.21
N LYS A 148 5.69 11.29 -6.78
CA LYS A 148 7.02 11.03 -6.21
C LYS A 148 7.30 11.85 -4.96
N GLU A 149 6.74 13.05 -4.89
CA GLU A 149 7.01 14.02 -3.82
C GLU A 149 6.04 13.88 -2.64
N ASN A 150 4.87 13.30 -2.89
CA ASN A 150 3.87 13.04 -1.87
C ASN A 150 4.43 12.13 -0.76
N LYS A 151 4.35 12.61 0.49
CA LYS A 151 4.88 11.88 1.65
C LYS A 151 3.82 11.01 2.33
N GLU A 152 2.57 11.28 2.01
CA GLU A 152 1.37 10.73 2.61
C GLU A 152 0.99 9.35 2.02
N ASP A 153 1.41 9.08 0.78
CA ASP A 153 1.24 7.80 0.09
C ASP A 153 2.53 6.95 0.15
N PHE A 154 2.39 5.74 0.66
CA PHE A 154 3.49 4.77 0.74
C PHE A 154 3.53 3.79 -0.44
N PHE A 155 2.37 3.47 -1.03
CA PHE A 155 2.26 2.34 -1.96
C PHE A 155 2.67 2.72 -3.39
N TYR A 156 2.23 3.87 -3.87
CA TYR A 156 2.42 4.35 -5.23
C TYR A 156 3.58 5.33 -5.35
N ARG A 157 4.06 5.94 -4.27
CA ARG A 157 5.26 6.80 -4.31
C ARG A 157 6.49 6.11 -4.91
N TYR A 158 6.67 4.81 -4.65
CA TYR A 158 7.80 4.03 -5.14
C TYR A 158 7.68 3.58 -6.60
N PHE A 159 6.50 3.75 -7.22
CA PHE A 159 6.20 3.41 -8.62
C PHE A 159 7.19 4.04 -9.62
N TYR A 160 7.84 5.11 -9.20
CA TYR A 160 8.71 5.92 -10.03
C TYR A 160 10.20 5.63 -9.91
N HIS A 161 10.61 4.85 -8.92
CA HIS A 161 11.97 4.38 -8.82
C HIS A 161 12.12 3.12 -9.67
N LYS A 162 12.40 3.33 -10.97
CA LYS A 162 12.69 2.32 -12.01
C LYS A 162 13.81 1.32 -11.68
N GLU A 163 14.41 1.37 -10.50
CA GLU A 163 15.76 0.83 -10.26
C GLU A 163 15.81 -0.36 -9.31
N ASN A 164 14.68 -0.88 -8.82
CA ASN A 164 14.70 -2.09 -7.99
C ASN A 164 15.05 -3.32 -8.84
N LYS A 165 16.31 -3.47 -9.27
CA LYS A 165 16.89 -4.57 -10.08
C LYS A 165 16.95 -5.92 -9.32
N ASN A 166 16.18 -6.11 -8.27
CA ASN A 166 16.30 -7.27 -7.41
C ASN A 166 15.68 -8.49 -8.07
N THR A 167 16.45 -9.59 -8.14
CA THR A 167 15.95 -10.88 -8.65
C THR A 167 14.96 -11.45 -7.65
N ILE A 168 13.72 -11.65 -8.11
CA ILE A 168 12.68 -12.32 -7.32
C ILE A 168 12.97 -13.81 -7.24
N GLN A 169 12.85 -14.34 -6.04
CA GLN A 169 12.98 -15.76 -5.73
C GLN A 169 11.61 -16.31 -5.32
N TYR A 170 11.25 -17.44 -5.89
CA TYR A 170 9.94 -18.07 -5.70
C TYR A 170 10.05 -19.24 -4.71
N GLN A 171 9.06 -19.38 -3.83
CA GLN A 171 8.93 -20.50 -2.91
C GLN A 171 7.59 -21.20 -3.16
N GLU A 172 7.57 -22.04 -4.20
CA GLU A 172 6.36 -22.66 -4.75
C GLU A 172 5.64 -23.61 -3.76
N ASP A 173 6.37 -24.21 -2.82
CA ASP A 173 5.80 -25.13 -1.82
C ASP A 173 5.01 -24.41 -0.72
N SER A 174 5.20 -23.10 -0.57
CA SER A 174 4.46 -22.31 0.41
C SER A 174 3.11 -21.89 -0.15
N THR A 175 2.04 -22.18 0.58
CA THR A 175 0.68 -21.82 0.17
C THR A 175 -0.10 -21.22 1.34
N ARG A 176 -0.82 -20.13 1.11
CA ARG A 176 -1.68 -19.47 2.10
C ARG A 176 -2.88 -18.83 1.42
N LEU A 177 -4.05 -18.89 2.06
CA LEU A 177 -5.23 -18.13 1.62
C LEU A 177 -5.15 -16.71 2.19
N ILE A 178 -5.27 -15.69 1.33
CA ILE A 178 -5.29 -14.27 1.73
C ILE A 178 -6.42 -13.59 0.95
N ALA A 179 -7.35 -12.93 1.64
CA ALA A 179 -8.54 -12.32 1.04
C ALA A 179 -9.28 -13.24 0.03
N GLY A 180 -9.43 -14.53 0.39
CA GLY A 180 -10.11 -15.53 -0.46
C GLY A 180 -9.29 -16.05 -1.66
N ARG A 181 -8.04 -15.59 -1.86
CA ARG A 181 -7.19 -15.99 -2.98
C ARG A 181 -6.08 -16.94 -2.54
N LEU A 182 -5.77 -17.94 -3.36
CA LEU A 182 -4.67 -18.85 -3.08
C LEU A 182 -3.34 -18.17 -3.43
N CYS A 183 -2.50 -17.92 -2.43
CA CYS A 183 -1.23 -17.23 -2.59
C CYS A 183 -0.03 -18.16 -2.40
N LYS A 184 1.01 -17.88 -3.17
CA LYS A 184 2.36 -18.44 -3.08
C LYS A 184 3.32 -17.41 -2.50
N LYS A 185 4.40 -17.90 -1.89
CA LYS A 185 5.38 -17.04 -1.23
C LYS A 185 6.53 -16.72 -2.19
N GLY A 186 6.99 -15.48 -2.16
CA GLY A 186 8.20 -15.04 -2.83
C GLY A 186 9.04 -14.16 -1.92
N TRP A 187 10.26 -13.86 -2.37
CA TRP A 187 11.13 -12.92 -1.68
C TRP A 187 12.18 -12.31 -2.61
N PHE A 188 12.73 -11.16 -2.21
CA PHE A 188 13.90 -10.53 -2.83
C PHE A 188 14.69 -9.77 -1.77
N TYR A 189 15.93 -9.36 -2.08
CA TYR A 189 16.74 -8.52 -1.20
C TYR A 189 16.63 -7.06 -1.64
N LEU A 190 16.44 -6.13 -0.70
CA LEU A 190 16.58 -4.69 -0.96
C LEU A 190 18.08 -4.37 -1.12
N ASN A 191 18.43 -3.66 -2.19
CA ASN A 191 19.77 -3.15 -2.50
C ASN A 191 20.87 -4.23 -2.50
N ARG A 192 21.00 -4.94 -3.62
CA ARG A 192 22.14 -5.82 -3.87
C ARG A 192 23.36 -5.00 -4.33
N THR A 193 23.79 -4.05 -3.52
CA THR A 193 24.97 -3.20 -3.80
C THR A 193 25.75 -3.06 -2.51
N GLU A 194 26.65 -4.01 -2.25
CA GLU A 194 27.94 -3.74 -1.60
C GLU A 194 28.79 -5.02 -1.63
N GLU A 195 30.03 -4.87 -2.09
CA GLU A 195 31.07 -5.89 -2.21
C GLU A 195 31.55 -6.45 -0.86
N ASN A 196 31.04 -5.95 0.27
CA ASN A 196 31.41 -6.41 1.61
C ASN A 196 30.14 -6.74 2.41
N GLY A 197 29.69 -7.98 2.30
CA GLY A 197 28.39 -8.42 2.75
C GLY A 197 28.09 -8.18 4.23
N ASN A 198 26.97 -7.53 4.53
CA ASN A 198 26.06 -7.98 5.60
C ASN A 198 24.68 -7.30 5.71
N SER A 199 24.20 -6.53 4.72
CA SER A 199 22.82 -5.97 4.77
C SER A 199 21.83 -6.78 3.92
N ASN A 200 21.60 -8.05 4.27
CA ASN A 200 20.61 -8.91 3.61
C ASN A 200 19.16 -8.57 4.06
N LYS A 201 18.68 -7.36 3.72
CA LYS A 201 17.29 -6.94 3.98
C LYS A 201 16.34 -7.69 3.05
N LYS A 202 15.87 -8.85 3.53
CA LYS A 202 14.96 -9.73 2.80
C LYS A 202 13.52 -9.24 2.88
N VAL A 203 13.01 -8.71 1.77
CA VAL A 203 11.58 -8.46 1.57
C VAL A 203 10.92 -9.79 1.24
N ARG A 204 9.85 -10.11 1.95
CA ARG A 204 9.05 -11.31 1.70
C ARG A 204 7.67 -10.87 1.26
N PHE A 205 7.03 -11.65 0.42
CA PHE A 205 5.71 -11.32 -0.10
C PHE A 205 4.90 -12.57 -0.42
N TRP A 206 3.59 -12.39 -0.53
CA TRP A 206 2.64 -13.38 -1.00
C TRP A 206 1.94 -12.86 -2.25
N TYR A 207 1.88 -13.71 -3.28
CA TYR A 207 1.30 -13.37 -4.57
C TYR A 207 0.33 -14.46 -5.03
N SER A 208 -0.70 -14.11 -5.80
CA SER A 208 -1.56 -15.10 -6.47
C SER A 208 -1.21 -15.18 -7.95
N LYS A 209 -1.24 -16.40 -8.48
CA LYS A 209 -1.16 -16.67 -9.92
C LYS A 209 -2.53 -16.58 -10.61
N GLU A 210 -3.60 -16.45 -9.83
CA GLU A 210 -4.94 -16.22 -10.36
C GLU A 210 -4.98 -14.86 -11.07
N THR A 211 -5.66 -14.82 -12.21
CA THR A 211 -5.87 -13.59 -12.97
C THR A 211 -6.94 -12.74 -12.28
N SER A 212 -6.70 -11.43 -12.25
CA SER A 212 -7.59 -10.41 -11.67
C SER A 212 -7.57 -9.18 -12.58
N GLN A 213 -8.71 -8.51 -12.73
CA GLN A 213 -8.75 -7.23 -13.45
C GLN A 213 -8.31 -6.08 -12.54
N LEU A 214 -8.63 -6.17 -11.25
CA LEU A 214 -8.19 -5.23 -10.23
C LEU A 214 -6.73 -5.47 -9.86
N ILE A 215 -5.94 -4.40 -9.77
CA ILE A 215 -4.53 -4.44 -9.37
C ILE A 215 -4.40 -3.90 -7.94
N SER A 216 -3.75 -4.68 -7.08
CA SER A 216 -3.55 -4.38 -5.67
C SER A 216 -2.55 -3.23 -5.54
N PRO A 217 -2.77 -2.26 -4.64
CA PRO A 217 -1.78 -1.22 -4.36
C PRO A 217 -0.39 -1.79 -4.00
N LEU A 218 -0.32 -3.00 -3.43
CA LEU A 218 0.95 -3.65 -3.07
C LEU A 218 1.80 -4.03 -4.29
N ASN A 219 1.21 -4.21 -5.47
CA ASN A 219 1.94 -4.49 -6.70
C ASN A 219 2.95 -3.40 -7.04
N HIS A 220 2.69 -2.16 -6.62
CA HIS A 220 3.54 -0.99 -6.91
C HIS A 220 4.88 -1.00 -6.15
N LEU A 221 5.08 -1.94 -5.23
CA LEU A 221 6.38 -2.20 -4.60
C LEU A 221 7.32 -3.05 -5.49
N PHE A 222 6.80 -3.61 -6.58
CA PHE A 222 7.51 -4.53 -7.46
C PHE A 222 7.80 -3.85 -8.80
N LYS A 223 8.76 -4.41 -9.54
CA LYS A 223 9.02 -3.99 -10.91
C LYS A 223 7.79 -4.24 -11.79
N SER A 224 7.67 -3.44 -12.84
CA SER A 224 6.58 -3.54 -13.82
C SER A 224 6.52 -4.87 -14.58
N ASP A 225 7.60 -5.68 -14.55
CA ASP A 225 7.69 -6.99 -15.18
C ASP A 225 7.23 -8.14 -14.26
N PHE A 226 6.87 -7.88 -13.00
CA PHE A 226 6.33 -8.91 -12.11
C PHE A 226 4.87 -9.21 -12.47
N PRO A 227 4.55 -10.42 -12.99
CA PRO A 227 3.28 -10.65 -13.68
C PRO A 227 2.12 -11.06 -12.76
N PHE A 228 2.33 -11.10 -11.44
CA PHE A 228 1.38 -11.66 -10.49
C PHE A 228 0.84 -10.61 -9.51
N GLN A 229 -0.36 -10.85 -8.99
CA GLN A 229 -1.00 -9.98 -8.02
C GLN A 229 -0.42 -10.19 -6.63
N VAL A 230 -0.07 -9.12 -5.91
CA VAL A 230 0.52 -9.17 -4.57
C VAL A 230 -0.53 -8.90 -3.50
N PHE A 231 -0.64 -9.84 -2.56
CA PHE A 231 -1.63 -9.80 -1.48
C PHE A 231 -1.02 -9.54 -0.10
N ALA A 232 0.29 -9.72 0.07
CA ALA A 232 0.95 -9.31 1.29
C ALA A 232 2.43 -9.03 1.08
N VAL A 233 2.99 -8.07 1.82
CA VAL A 233 4.41 -7.73 1.82
C VAL A 233 4.88 -7.56 3.26
N SER A 234 6.07 -8.08 3.56
CA SER A 234 6.74 -7.92 4.85
C SER A 234 8.09 -7.27 4.61
N LEU A 235 8.22 -6.03 5.08
CA LEU A 235 9.40 -5.19 4.94
C LEU A 235 10.20 -5.23 6.24
N PRO A 236 11.52 -5.51 6.22
CA PRO A 236 12.35 -5.38 7.40
C PRO A 236 12.47 -3.89 7.80
N ILE A 237 12.34 -3.60 9.09
CA ILE A 237 12.53 -2.26 9.65
C ILE A 237 13.79 -2.21 10.51
N ASP A 238 14.59 -1.16 10.31
CA ASP A 238 15.82 -0.91 11.07
C ASP A 238 15.51 -0.08 12.32
N THR A 239 14.72 -0.66 13.23
CA THR A 239 14.48 -0.07 14.56
C THR A 239 15.34 -0.76 15.63
N VAL A 240 15.47 -0.14 16.81
CA VAL A 240 16.25 -0.64 17.96
C VAL A 240 15.98 -2.11 18.28
N LYS A 241 14.74 -2.58 18.03
CA LYS A 241 14.39 -3.99 17.92
C LYS A 241 14.19 -4.32 16.45
N LYS A 242 15.02 -5.21 15.88
CA LYS A 242 14.83 -5.73 14.52
C LYS A 242 13.40 -6.25 14.39
N GLY A 243 12.66 -5.77 13.40
CA GLY A 243 11.25 -6.12 13.22
C GLY A 243 10.83 -6.09 11.76
N TYR A 244 9.54 -6.29 11.54
CA TYR A 244 8.91 -6.28 10.23
C TYR A 244 7.70 -5.37 10.24
N LEU A 245 7.57 -4.54 9.21
CA LEU A 245 6.33 -3.88 8.86
C LEU A 245 5.61 -4.75 7.83
N ASN A 246 4.44 -5.25 8.19
CA ASN A 246 3.65 -6.14 7.36
C ASN A 246 2.46 -5.38 6.79
N PHE A 247 2.20 -5.62 5.52
CA PHE A 247 1.02 -5.18 4.79
C PHE A 247 0.32 -6.44 4.28
N MET A 248 -0.98 -6.53 4.51
CA MET A 248 -1.79 -7.67 4.08
C MET A 248 -3.11 -7.17 3.55
N VAL A 249 -3.48 -7.61 2.36
CA VAL A 249 -4.82 -7.41 1.81
C VAL A 249 -5.79 -8.21 2.67
N ASP A 250 -6.70 -7.49 3.32
CA ASP A 250 -7.75 -8.04 4.18
C ASP A 250 -9.07 -8.15 3.40
N LEU A 251 -9.30 -7.24 2.44
CA LEU A 251 -10.43 -7.26 1.52
C LEU A 251 -9.96 -7.01 0.08
N PHE A 252 -10.53 -7.76 -0.87
CA PHE A 252 -10.26 -7.62 -2.30
C PHE A 252 -11.54 -7.87 -3.11
N GLU A 253 -12.22 -6.80 -3.51
CA GLU A 253 -13.51 -6.85 -4.20
C GLU A 253 -13.41 -6.24 -5.59
N GLU A 254 -13.69 -7.04 -6.61
CA GLU A 254 -13.69 -6.64 -8.03
C GLU A 254 -15.10 -6.18 -8.45
N GLU A 255 -15.51 -5.01 -7.95
CA GLU A 255 -16.82 -4.42 -8.26
C GLU A 255 -16.69 -2.98 -8.75
N PRO A 256 -17.57 -2.52 -9.67
CA PRO A 256 -17.57 -1.14 -10.14
C PRO A 256 -17.71 -0.14 -8.99
N VAL A 257 -16.79 0.83 -8.93
CA VAL A 257 -16.82 1.85 -7.89
C VAL A 257 -17.74 3.00 -8.29
N LYS A 258 -18.66 3.38 -7.39
CA LYS A 258 -19.53 4.54 -7.56
C LYS A 258 -18.71 5.82 -7.80
N VAL A 259 -19.03 6.54 -8.88
CA VAL A 259 -18.34 7.78 -9.30
C VAL A 259 -18.27 8.81 -8.17
N GLU A 260 -19.35 8.91 -7.39
CA GLU A 260 -19.52 9.82 -6.27
C GLU A 260 -18.40 9.73 -5.23
N LYS A 261 -17.72 8.58 -5.09
CA LYS A 261 -16.59 8.44 -4.16
C LYS A 261 -15.41 9.34 -4.54
N PHE A 262 -15.21 9.57 -5.84
CA PHE A 262 -14.14 10.38 -6.42
C PHE A 262 -14.54 11.85 -6.62
N ASP A 263 -15.81 12.18 -6.47
CA ASP A 263 -16.29 13.54 -6.67
C ASP A 263 -15.80 14.46 -5.56
N LEU A 264 -15.21 15.58 -5.95
CA LEU A 264 -14.93 16.69 -5.05
C LEU A 264 -16.17 17.58 -4.95
N PRO A 265 -16.51 18.08 -3.74
CA PRO A 265 -17.56 19.08 -3.55
C PRO A 265 -17.40 20.29 -4.47
N LYS A 266 -18.53 20.88 -4.89
CA LYS A 266 -18.58 21.98 -5.87
C LYS A 266 -17.74 23.19 -5.48
N LYS A 267 -17.70 23.52 -4.19
CA LYS A 267 -16.89 24.62 -3.65
C LYS A 267 -15.52 24.09 -3.25
N LYS A 268 -14.53 24.34 -4.10
CA LYS A 268 -13.15 23.86 -3.94
C LYS A 268 -12.16 25.01 -3.91
N MET A 269 -11.17 24.93 -3.03
CA MET A 269 -10.08 25.88 -2.91
C MET A 269 -8.75 25.13 -2.91
N GLU A 270 -7.91 25.44 -3.89
CA GLU A 270 -6.56 24.93 -3.97
C GLU A 270 -5.64 25.82 -3.12
N VAL A 271 -4.79 25.19 -2.31
CA VAL A 271 -3.76 25.87 -1.51
C VAL A 271 -2.40 25.24 -1.80
N ASP A 272 -1.32 25.97 -1.55
CA ASP A 272 0.02 25.36 -1.59
C ASP A 272 0.25 24.46 -0.36
N ARG A 273 1.27 23.60 -0.44
CA ARG A 273 1.60 22.64 0.62
C ARG A 273 1.96 23.30 1.96
N LYS A 274 2.60 24.47 1.94
CA LYS A 274 3.00 25.17 3.15
C LYS A 274 1.76 25.71 3.86
N THR A 275 0.90 26.41 3.14
CA THR A 275 -0.41 26.87 3.60
C THR A 275 -1.24 25.71 4.13
N TRP A 276 -1.23 24.55 3.44
CA TRP A 276 -1.89 23.35 3.92
C TRP A 276 -1.36 22.90 5.28
N GLN A 277 -0.04 22.79 5.47
CA GLN A 277 0.56 22.34 6.73
C GLN A 277 0.23 23.27 7.89
N GLU A 278 0.23 24.58 7.67
CA GLU A 278 -0.15 25.58 8.68
C GLU A 278 -1.62 25.45 9.13
N MET A 279 -2.50 24.82 8.34
CA MET A 279 -3.91 24.60 8.71
C MET A 279 -4.15 23.31 9.52
N TRP A 280 -3.12 22.55 9.83
CA TRP A 280 -3.18 21.30 10.63
C TRP A 280 -2.53 21.44 12.02
N HIS A 281 -1.79 22.52 12.23
CA HIS A 281 -1.18 22.91 13.51
C HIS A 281 -1.94 24.09 14.12
#